data_AF-A0A1V4ZDM0-F1
#
_entry.id   AF-A0A1V4ZDM0-F1
#
_cell.length_a   1.000
_cell.length_b   1.000
_cell.length_c   1.000
_cell.angle_alpha   90.00
_cell.angle_beta   90.00
_cell.angle_gamma   90.00
#
_symmetry.space_group_name_H-M   'P 1'
#
loop_
_entity.id
_entity.type
_entity.pdbx_description
1 polymer ?
#
loop_
_entity_poly.entity_id
_entity_poly.type
_entity_poly.pdbx_seq_one_letter_code
_entity_poly.pdbx_strand_id
1 'polypeptide(L)'
;MTAMAHDVDSLKFPSVTLAMDEGPLVLDYGRIYLIEQERMDKAVEIISRLSRVQEDIVCVSRMHPGQVMERWPLAKMTSYWLSQREGPWNIPPERLDRVKEAIADHLLKGINGVAILDGLEYLGIHNDFREINLMFEELNDLVMETRSILLIPLDPRLLEPLHLARLRRFAELVL
;
A
#
# COMPACT_ATOMS: atom_id res chain seq x y z
N MET A 1 -31.01 34.76 -2.48
CA MET A 1 -29.56 34.60 -2.25
C MET A 1 -29.37 34.06 -0.84
N THR A 2 -29.20 32.75 -0.73
CA THR A 2 -28.69 32.13 0.50
C THR A 2 -27.59 31.20 0.04
N ALA A 3 -26.35 31.63 0.27
CA ALA A 3 -25.18 30.80 -0.01
C ALA A 3 -25.25 29.59 0.92
N MET A 4 -25.34 28.38 0.34
CA MET A 4 -25.04 27.17 1.07
C MET A 4 -23.55 27.23 1.40
N ALA A 5 -23.22 27.23 2.69
CA ALA A 5 -21.89 26.93 3.13
C ALA A 5 -21.55 25.54 2.59
N HIS A 6 -20.62 25.46 1.63
CA HIS A 6 -20.01 24.20 1.26
C HIS A 6 -19.29 23.70 2.50
N ASP A 7 -19.80 22.62 3.05
CA ASP A 7 -19.32 21.98 4.26
C ASP A 7 -17.95 21.34 3.97
N VAL A 8 -16.88 22.10 4.18
CA VAL A 8 -15.48 21.67 3.93
C VAL A 8 -15.08 20.49 4.85
N ASP A 9 -15.87 20.16 5.86
CA ASP A 9 -15.64 19.03 6.78
C ASP A 9 -16.17 17.68 6.22
N SER A 10 -16.81 17.67 5.04
CA SER A 10 -17.38 16.47 4.40
C SER A 10 -16.35 15.58 3.66
N LEU A 11 -15.06 15.96 3.67
CA LEU A 11 -13.96 15.25 3.01
C LEU A 11 -13.02 14.50 3.96
N LYS A 12 -13.28 14.48 5.28
CA LYS A 12 -12.50 13.61 6.17
C LYS A 12 -12.82 12.15 5.89
N PHE A 13 -11.88 11.46 5.25
CA PHE A 13 -11.91 10.02 5.23
C PHE A 13 -11.98 9.50 6.67
N PRO A 14 -12.79 8.45 6.93
CA PRO A 14 -12.90 7.92 8.28
C PRO A 14 -11.51 7.48 8.77
N SER A 15 -11.22 7.74 10.05
CA SER A 15 -10.03 7.23 10.71
C SER A 15 -10.36 5.95 11.48
N VAL A 16 -9.37 5.09 11.64
CA VAL A 16 -9.40 3.90 12.49
C VAL A 16 -8.23 3.98 13.46
N THR A 17 -8.51 3.76 14.74
CA THR A 17 -7.50 3.65 15.78
C THR A 17 -7.25 2.18 16.07
N LEU A 18 -6.01 1.76 15.84
CA LEU A 18 -5.52 0.42 16.14
C LEU A 18 -4.75 0.50 17.46
N ALA A 19 -5.14 -0.31 18.44
CA ALA A 19 -4.25 -0.56 19.57
C ALA A 19 -3.08 -1.35 19.01
N MET A 20 -1.84 -0.85 19.07
CA MET A 20 -0.59 -1.57 18.74
C MET A 20 0.24 -1.77 20.01
N ASP A 21 1.22 -2.65 19.94
CA ASP A 21 2.08 -2.96 21.09
C ASP A 21 2.94 -1.75 21.52
N GLU A 22 3.29 -0.88 20.57
CA GLU A 22 4.05 0.35 20.77
C GLU A 22 3.18 1.57 21.12
N GLY A 23 1.85 1.42 21.11
CA GLY A 23 0.89 2.50 21.35
C GLY A 23 -0.25 2.53 20.32
N PRO A 24 -1.22 3.44 20.45
CA PRO A 24 -2.28 3.58 19.48
C PRO A 24 -1.75 4.12 18.14
N LEU A 25 -2.04 3.43 17.04
CA LEU A 25 -1.80 3.89 15.68
C LEU A 25 -3.11 4.36 15.06
N VAL A 26 -3.14 5.57 14.53
CA VAL A 26 -4.31 6.12 13.84
C VAL A 26 -4.03 6.10 12.34
N LEU A 27 -4.92 5.48 11.58
CA LEU A 27 -4.89 5.43 10.13
C LEU A 27 -6.18 6.03 9.58
N ASP A 28 -6.09 6.97 8.66
CA ASP A 28 -7.17 7.35 7.78
C ASP A 28 -7.30 6.36 6.61
N TYR A 29 -8.55 6.02 6.26
CA TYR A 29 -8.86 5.38 4.99
C TYR A 29 -8.52 6.32 3.81
N GLY A 30 -8.28 5.76 2.62
CA GLY A 30 -7.92 6.54 1.45
C GLY A 30 -6.51 7.11 1.49
N ARG A 31 -5.58 6.45 2.19
CA ARG A 31 -4.18 6.89 2.32
C ARG A 31 -3.16 5.78 2.07
N ILE A 32 -1.97 6.20 1.68
CA ILE A 32 -0.77 5.37 1.60
C ILE A 32 0.05 5.57 2.88
N TYR A 33 0.55 4.48 3.46
CA TYR A 33 1.45 4.51 4.61
C TYR A 33 2.78 3.83 4.27
N LEU A 34 3.87 4.57 4.46
CA LEU A 34 5.23 4.04 4.47
C LEU A 34 5.49 3.51 5.88
N ILE A 35 5.73 2.21 6.01
CA ILE A 35 6.02 1.58 7.30
C ILE A 35 7.54 1.46 7.42
N GLU A 36 8.13 2.10 8.43
CA GLU A 36 9.58 2.11 8.67
C GLU A 36 10.08 0.76 9.23
N GLN A 37 9.84 -0.31 8.47
CA GLN A 37 10.29 -1.66 8.74
C GLN A 37 10.57 -2.37 7.41
N GLU A 38 11.70 -3.09 7.34
CA GLU A 38 12.10 -3.83 6.14
C GLU A 38 11.15 -5.01 5.84
N ARG A 39 10.41 -5.50 6.83
CA ARG A 39 9.57 -6.69 6.69
C ARG A 39 8.09 -6.33 6.75
N MET A 40 7.28 -7.16 6.10
CA MET A 40 5.82 -7.04 6.11
C MET A 40 5.15 -7.33 7.47
N ASP A 41 5.90 -7.74 8.51
CA ASP A 41 5.33 -8.20 9.78
C ASP A 41 4.38 -7.16 10.40
N LYS A 42 4.77 -5.87 10.47
CA LYS A 42 3.90 -4.79 10.96
C LYS A 42 2.76 -4.42 10.01
N ALA A 43 2.97 -4.52 8.70
CA ALA A 43 1.88 -4.33 7.73
C ALA A 43 0.78 -5.37 7.92
N VAL A 44 1.16 -6.63 8.11
CA VAL A 44 0.24 -7.74 8.38
C VAL A 44 -0.45 -7.57 9.73
N GLU A 45 0.28 -7.13 10.75
CA GLU A 45 -0.28 -6.82 12.06
C GLU A 45 -1.36 -5.72 11.96
N ILE A 46 -1.06 -4.62 11.25
CA ILE A 46 -2.03 -3.55 10.96
C ILE A 46 -3.28 -4.14 10.31
N ILE A 47 -3.13 -4.94 9.25
CA ILE A 47 -4.25 -5.56 8.53
C ILE A 47 -5.09 -6.44 9.46
N SER A 48 -4.45 -7.26 10.30
CA SER A 48 -5.15 -8.16 11.21
C SER A 48 -6.02 -7.43 12.24
N ARG A 49 -5.70 -6.17 12.56
CA ARG A 49 -6.43 -5.34 13.53
C ARG A 49 -7.44 -4.40 12.85
N LEU A 50 -7.47 -4.31 11.52
CA LEU A 50 -8.46 -3.50 10.79
C LEU A 50 -9.86 -4.16 10.84
N SER A 51 -10.80 -3.50 11.52
CA SER A 51 -12.16 -4.03 11.77
C SER A 51 -13.05 -4.15 10.53
N ARG A 52 -12.75 -3.42 9.44
CA ARG A 52 -13.57 -3.36 8.21
C ARG A 52 -12.98 -4.15 7.03
N VAL A 53 -11.82 -4.77 7.19
CA VAL A 53 -11.12 -5.47 6.10
C VAL A 53 -11.54 -6.92 6.14
N GLN A 54 -12.44 -7.33 5.23
CA GLN A 54 -12.93 -8.71 5.26
C GLN A 54 -12.99 -9.42 3.91
N GLU A 55 -12.65 -8.79 2.78
CA GLU A 55 -12.97 -9.41 1.49
C GLU A 55 -11.81 -9.48 0.49
N ASP A 56 -10.98 -8.45 0.32
CA ASP A 56 -9.92 -8.46 -0.71
C ASP A 56 -8.63 -7.79 -0.21
N ILE A 57 -7.63 -8.61 0.11
CA ILE A 57 -6.26 -8.17 0.41
C ILE A 57 -5.38 -8.54 -0.78
N VAL A 58 -4.57 -7.60 -1.24
CA VAL A 58 -3.55 -7.87 -2.26
C VAL A 58 -2.16 -7.60 -1.73
N CYS A 59 -1.23 -8.49 -2.00
CA CYS A 59 0.16 -8.32 -1.65
C CYS A 59 1.04 -8.48 -2.90
N VAL A 60 1.75 -7.43 -3.27
CA VAL A 60 2.84 -7.48 -4.24
C VAL A 60 4.13 -7.48 -3.44
N SER A 61 4.93 -8.55 -3.48
CA SER A 61 6.14 -8.66 -2.66
C SER A 61 7.31 -9.28 -3.41
N ARG A 62 8.52 -9.20 -2.84
CA ARG A 62 9.71 -9.93 -3.33
C ARG A 62 9.77 -11.39 -2.90
N MET A 63 8.77 -11.85 -2.16
CA MET A 63 8.69 -13.21 -1.67
C MET A 63 7.72 -14.03 -2.50
N HIS A 64 8.05 -15.32 -2.69
CA HIS A 64 7.20 -16.22 -3.46
C HIS A 64 5.83 -16.35 -2.77
N PRO A 65 4.69 -16.43 -3.51
CA PRO A 65 3.36 -16.37 -2.91
C PRO A 65 3.12 -17.48 -1.87
N GLY A 66 3.66 -18.67 -2.12
CA GLY A 66 3.60 -19.78 -1.16
C GLY A 66 4.28 -19.47 0.19
N GLN A 67 5.39 -18.72 0.18
CA GLN A 67 6.09 -18.33 1.40
C GLN A 67 5.36 -17.19 2.14
N VAL A 68 4.77 -16.25 1.39
CA VAL A 68 3.91 -15.19 1.96
C VAL A 68 2.74 -15.84 2.70
N MET A 69 2.05 -16.79 2.07
CA MET A 69 0.90 -17.50 2.65
C MET A 69 1.28 -18.40 3.82
N GLU A 70 2.44 -19.05 3.77
CA GLU A 70 2.96 -19.87 4.88
C GLU A 70 3.28 -19.01 6.10
N ARG A 71 3.90 -17.85 5.90
CA ARG A 71 4.34 -16.97 6.99
C ARG A 71 3.22 -16.11 7.56
N TRP A 72 2.34 -15.60 6.70
CA TRP A 72 1.25 -14.71 7.08
C TRP A 72 -0.07 -15.19 6.47
N PRO A 73 -0.78 -16.13 7.13
CA PRO A 73 -2.00 -16.72 6.61
C PRO A 73 -3.20 -15.77 6.80
N LEU A 74 -3.18 -14.62 6.13
CA LEU A 74 -4.31 -13.69 6.07
C LEU A 74 -5.39 -14.28 5.15
N ALA A 75 -6.62 -14.35 5.66
CA ALA A 75 -7.76 -14.81 4.87
C ALA A 75 -7.98 -13.89 3.66
N LYS A 76 -8.26 -14.48 2.49
CA LYS A 76 -8.56 -13.76 1.23
C LYS A 76 -7.44 -12.83 0.74
N MET A 77 -6.19 -13.16 1.05
CA MET A 77 -5.02 -12.50 0.46
C MET A 77 -4.64 -13.14 -0.87
N THR A 78 -4.60 -12.33 -1.93
CA THR A 78 -3.94 -12.68 -3.20
C THR A 78 -2.51 -12.15 -3.17
N SER A 79 -1.53 -12.99 -3.52
CA SER A 79 -0.12 -12.59 -3.53
C SER A 79 0.52 -12.72 -4.91
N TYR A 80 1.17 -11.65 -5.36
CA TYR A 80 1.99 -11.57 -6.55
C TYR A 80 3.47 -11.43 -6.19
N TRP A 81 4.32 -12.02 -7.02
CA TRP A 81 5.76 -12.06 -6.81
C TRP A 81 6.48 -11.12 -7.77
N LEU A 82 7.08 -10.06 -7.24
CA LEU A 82 8.02 -9.22 -7.97
C LEU A 82 9.25 -10.07 -8.34
N SER A 83 9.36 -10.46 -9.60
CA SER A 83 10.37 -11.40 -10.07
C SER A 83 10.55 -11.31 -11.58
N GLN A 84 11.80 -11.35 -12.05
CA GLN A 84 12.11 -11.44 -13.49
C GLN A 84 11.85 -12.84 -14.06
N ARG A 85 11.56 -13.84 -13.20
CA ARG A 85 11.23 -15.19 -13.65
C ARG A 85 9.84 -15.22 -14.27
N GLU A 86 9.64 -16.05 -15.28
CA GLU A 86 8.30 -16.32 -15.79
C GLU A 86 7.46 -17.08 -14.75
N GLY A 87 6.17 -16.74 -14.69
CA GLY A 87 5.21 -17.39 -13.81
C GLY A 87 3.86 -16.69 -13.81
N PRO A 88 2.75 -17.40 -13.51
CA PRO A 88 1.40 -16.84 -13.55
C PRO A 88 1.16 -15.74 -12.51
N TRP A 89 1.91 -15.78 -11.41
CA TRP A 89 1.81 -14.81 -10.31
C TRP A 89 3.01 -13.86 -10.28
N ASN A 90 3.88 -13.94 -11.28
CA ASN A 90 5.10 -13.16 -11.31
C ASN A 90 4.85 -11.84 -12.05
N ILE A 91 5.38 -10.76 -11.48
CA ILE A 91 5.39 -9.44 -12.08
C ILE A 91 6.85 -9.02 -12.24
N PRO A 92 7.35 -8.84 -13.48
CA PRO A 92 8.68 -8.26 -13.69
C PRO A 92 8.76 -6.86 -13.08
N PRO A 93 9.84 -6.48 -12.39
CA PRO A 93 9.94 -5.18 -11.72
C PRO A 93 9.92 -3.99 -12.68
N GLU A 94 10.30 -4.19 -13.94
CA GLU A 94 10.25 -3.18 -15.01
C GLU A 94 8.81 -2.90 -15.48
N ARG A 95 7.85 -3.74 -15.06
CA ARG A 95 6.44 -3.64 -15.43
C ARG A 95 5.64 -2.97 -14.31
N LEU A 96 5.94 -1.70 -14.04
CA LEU A 96 5.18 -0.89 -13.06
C LEU A 96 3.68 -0.80 -13.40
N ASP A 97 3.33 -0.88 -14.68
CA ASP A 97 1.94 -1.01 -15.14
C ASP A 97 1.26 -2.25 -14.56
N ARG A 98 1.94 -3.41 -14.54
CA ARG A 98 1.42 -4.66 -13.99
C ARG A 98 1.31 -4.63 -12.46
N VAL A 99 2.23 -3.93 -11.78
CA VAL A 99 2.14 -3.69 -10.33
C VAL A 99 0.87 -2.90 -10.00
N LYS A 100 0.61 -1.81 -10.75
CA LYS A 100 -0.62 -1.02 -10.61
C LYS A 100 -1.87 -1.83 -10.91
N GLU A 101 -1.90 -2.56 -12.03
CA GLU A 101 -3.02 -3.42 -12.42
C GLU A 101 -3.34 -4.43 -11.31
N ALA A 102 -2.34 -5.13 -10.78
CA ALA A 102 -2.53 -6.11 -9.71
C ALA A 102 -3.16 -5.49 -8.44
N ILE A 103 -2.73 -4.28 -8.05
CA ILE A 103 -3.31 -3.55 -6.92
C ILE A 103 -4.73 -3.09 -7.25
N ALA A 104 -4.94 -2.44 -8.41
CA ALA A 104 -6.21 -1.91 -8.85
C ALA A 104 -7.30 -2.97 -8.97
N ASP A 105 -6.98 -4.13 -9.53
CA ASP A 105 -7.89 -5.27 -9.70
C ASP A 105 -8.52 -5.72 -8.37
N HIS A 106 -7.84 -5.48 -7.25
CA HIS A 106 -8.35 -5.81 -5.91
C HIS A 106 -9.03 -4.61 -5.24
N LEU A 107 -8.42 -3.43 -5.30
CA LEU A 107 -8.97 -2.24 -4.64
C LEU A 107 -10.29 -1.77 -5.28
N LEU A 108 -10.51 -2.02 -6.57
CA LEU A 108 -11.74 -1.62 -7.28
C LEU A 108 -12.92 -2.58 -7.07
N LYS A 109 -12.74 -3.75 -6.44
CA LYS A 109 -13.84 -4.70 -6.19
C LYS A 109 -14.83 -4.21 -5.11
N GLY A 110 -14.42 -3.24 -4.29
CA GLY A 110 -15.22 -2.74 -3.19
C GLY A 110 -14.67 -1.45 -2.60
N ILE A 111 -15.12 -1.13 -1.38
CA ILE A 111 -14.61 0.00 -0.61
C ILE A 111 -13.78 -0.50 0.58
N ASN A 112 -12.79 0.28 0.99
CA ASN A 112 -11.91 -0.04 2.12
C ASN A 112 -11.06 -1.31 1.91
N GLY A 113 -10.61 -1.57 0.67
CA GLY A 113 -9.65 -2.64 0.38
C GLY A 113 -8.29 -2.36 1.01
N VAL A 114 -7.42 -3.38 1.08
CA VAL A 114 -6.05 -3.20 1.57
C VAL A 114 -5.04 -3.83 0.62
N ALA A 115 -4.01 -3.07 0.32
CA ALA A 115 -2.88 -3.49 -0.49
C ALA A 115 -1.57 -3.41 0.31
N ILE A 116 -0.67 -4.35 0.06
CA ILE A 116 0.74 -4.28 0.47
C ILE A 116 1.59 -4.21 -0.78
N LEU A 117 2.49 -3.23 -0.86
CA LEU A 117 3.57 -3.18 -1.84
C LEU A 117 4.91 -3.29 -1.11
N ASP A 118 5.51 -4.46 -1.13
CA ASP A 118 6.78 -4.80 -0.50
C ASP A 118 7.88 -4.98 -1.57
N GLY A 119 9.00 -4.29 -1.39
CA GLY A 119 10.10 -4.27 -2.36
C GLY A 119 10.16 -3.03 -3.26
N LEU A 120 9.79 -1.88 -2.71
CA LEU A 120 9.96 -0.58 -3.37
C LEU A 120 11.42 -0.33 -3.79
N GLU A 121 12.37 -0.75 -2.98
CA GLU A 121 13.81 -0.68 -3.25
C GLU A 121 14.17 -1.49 -4.49
N TYR A 122 13.54 -2.66 -4.63
CA TYR A 122 13.75 -3.50 -5.80
C TYR A 122 13.16 -2.88 -7.06
N LEU A 123 11.99 -2.23 -6.98
CA LEU A 123 11.47 -1.43 -8.09
C LEU A 123 12.42 -0.28 -8.44
N GLY A 124 13.00 0.38 -7.44
CA GLY A 124 14.02 1.44 -7.60
C GLY A 124 15.31 1.00 -8.29
N ILE A 125 15.69 -0.27 -8.16
CA ILE A 125 16.85 -0.82 -8.86
C ILE A 125 16.58 -1.00 -10.37
N HIS A 126 15.31 -1.18 -10.78
CA HIS A 126 14.94 -1.56 -12.15
C HIS A 126 14.28 -0.43 -12.96
N ASN A 127 13.91 0.68 -12.32
CA ASN A 127 13.16 1.75 -12.94
C ASN A 127 13.71 3.11 -12.51
N ASP A 128 13.49 4.13 -13.35
CA ASP A 128 13.81 5.49 -12.96
C ASP A 128 12.86 5.95 -11.85
N PHE A 129 13.37 6.72 -10.88
CA PHE A 129 12.53 7.23 -9.79
C PHE A 129 11.35 8.05 -10.29
N ARG A 130 11.47 8.71 -11.45
CA ARG A 130 10.35 9.45 -12.08
C ARG A 130 9.17 8.54 -12.38
N GLU A 131 9.42 7.33 -12.87
CA GLU A 131 8.38 6.34 -13.21
C GLU A 131 7.73 5.80 -11.94
N ILE A 132 8.52 5.54 -10.90
CA ILE A 132 8.02 5.15 -9.57
C ILE A 132 7.16 6.26 -8.97
N ASN A 133 7.58 7.51 -9.07
CA ASN A 133 6.83 8.64 -8.54
C ASN A 133 5.48 8.81 -9.26
N LEU A 134 5.44 8.61 -10.59
CA LEU A 134 4.19 8.63 -11.35
C LEU A 134 3.28 7.46 -10.95
N MET A 135 3.84 6.27 -10.77
CA MET A 135 3.10 5.12 -10.24
C MET A 135 2.48 5.42 -8.88
N PHE A 136 3.22 6.06 -7.97
CA PHE A 136 2.72 6.47 -6.66
C PHE A 136 1.60 7.51 -6.74
N GLU A 137 1.70 8.46 -7.65
CA GLU A 137 0.65 9.46 -7.90
C GLU A 137 -0.65 8.76 -8.34
N GLU A 138 -0.57 7.84 -9.30
CA GLU A 138 -1.73 7.07 -9.75
C GLU A 138 -2.30 6.13 -8.67
N LEU A 139 -1.43 5.47 -7.89
CA LEU A 139 -1.85 4.63 -6.76
C LEU A 139 -2.52 5.46 -5.67
N ASN A 140 -2.05 6.69 -5.43
CA ASN A 140 -2.64 7.59 -4.46
C ASN A 140 -4.07 7.97 -4.86
N ASP A 141 -4.28 8.33 -6.13
CA ASP A 141 -5.61 8.66 -6.65
C ASP A 141 -6.57 7.47 -6.51
N LEU A 142 -6.11 6.26 -6.88
CA LEU A 142 -6.88 5.02 -6.73
C LEU A 142 -7.22 4.72 -5.26
N VAL A 143 -6.25 4.87 -4.37
CA VAL A 143 -6.41 4.62 -2.93
C VAL A 143 -7.44 5.59 -2.34
N MET A 144 -7.37 6.88 -2.70
CA MET A 144 -8.35 7.90 -2.30
C MET A 144 -9.75 7.60 -2.83
N GLU A 145 -9.88 7.22 -4.11
CA GLU A 145 -11.15 6.90 -4.75
C GLU A 145 -11.86 5.72 -4.06
N THR A 146 -11.11 4.65 -3.79
CA THR A 146 -11.63 3.39 -3.22
C THR A 146 -11.73 3.42 -1.70
N ARG A 147 -11.24 4.51 -1.05
CA ARG A 147 -11.07 4.61 0.41
C ARG A 147 -10.23 3.46 0.97
N SER A 148 -9.33 2.92 0.16
CA SER A 148 -8.48 1.79 0.53
C SER A 148 -7.30 2.24 1.38
N ILE A 149 -6.55 1.29 1.91
CA ILE A 149 -5.27 1.56 2.56
C ILE A 149 -4.19 0.83 1.77
N LEU A 150 -3.12 1.55 1.40
CA LEU A 150 -1.92 0.94 0.82
C LEU A 150 -0.78 1.02 1.83
N LEU A 151 -0.24 -0.13 2.19
CA LEU A 151 0.87 -0.27 3.12
C LEU A 151 2.15 -0.60 2.35
N ILE A 152 3.22 0.13 2.63
CA ILE A 152 4.50 -0.02 1.94
C ILE A 152 5.59 -0.16 3.01
N PRO A 153 5.93 -1.39 3.42
CA PRO A 153 7.13 -1.66 4.19
C PRO A 153 8.34 -1.18 3.41
N LEU A 154 9.21 -0.41 4.05
CA LEU A 154 10.48 0.02 3.50
C LEU A 154 11.49 0.35 4.60
N ASP A 155 12.77 0.25 4.27
CA ASP A 155 13.83 0.87 5.08
C ASP A 155 14.19 2.22 4.44
N PRO A 156 13.91 3.37 5.08
CA PRO A 156 14.12 4.68 4.49
C PRO A 156 15.59 4.96 4.19
N ARG A 157 16.53 4.20 4.80
CA ARG A 157 17.97 4.29 4.54
C ARG A 157 18.36 3.72 3.18
N LEU A 158 17.49 2.90 2.56
CA LEU A 158 17.70 2.32 1.24
C LEU A 158 17.26 3.26 0.11
N LEU A 159 16.67 4.41 0.43
CA LEU A 159 16.25 5.42 -0.53
C LEU A 159 17.10 6.69 -0.40
N GLU A 160 17.30 7.38 -1.52
CA GLU A 160 17.86 8.73 -1.47
C GLU A 160 16.94 9.68 -0.70
N PRO A 161 17.46 10.63 0.10
CA PRO A 161 16.64 11.55 0.89
C PRO A 161 15.63 12.35 0.04
N LEU A 162 16.00 12.74 -1.17
CA LEU A 162 15.11 13.44 -2.10
C LEU A 162 13.97 12.54 -2.61
N HIS A 163 14.27 11.27 -2.88
CA HIS A 163 13.27 10.29 -3.30
C HIS A 163 12.25 10.05 -2.19
N LEU A 164 12.71 9.80 -0.97
CA LEU A 164 11.83 9.65 0.18
C LEU A 164 10.97 10.91 0.42
N ALA A 165 11.56 12.11 0.36
CA ALA A 165 10.82 13.36 0.50
C ALA A 165 9.73 13.54 -0.55
N ARG A 166 9.95 13.06 -1.79
CA ARG A 166 8.94 13.09 -2.86
C ARG A 166 7.82 12.09 -2.63
N LEU A 167 8.14 10.85 -2.24
CA LEU A 167 7.12 9.83 -1.93
C LEU A 167 6.23 10.25 -0.76
N ARG A 168 6.80 10.90 0.26
CA ARG A 168 6.06 11.45 1.42
C ARG A 168 5.05 12.54 1.09
N ARG A 169 4.99 13.02 -0.16
CA ARG A 169 3.90 13.90 -0.61
C ARG A 169 2.58 13.16 -0.80
N PHE A 170 2.64 11.86 -1.02
CA PHE A 170 1.48 10.98 -1.24
C PHE A 170 1.25 10.02 -0.08
N ALA A 171 2.25 9.86 0.79
CA ALA A 171 2.24 8.83 1.84
C ALA A 171 2.66 9.38 3.20
N GLU A 172 2.05 8.83 4.25
CA GLU A 172 2.41 9.12 5.63
C GLU A 172 3.44 8.11 6.14
N LEU A 173 4.47 8.60 6.83
CA LEU A 173 5.46 7.72 7.45
C LEU A 173 4.95 7.30 8.83
N VAL A 174 4.85 6.00 9.05
CA VAL A 174 4.50 5.39 10.34
C VAL A 174 5.65 4.52 10.82
N LEU A 175 5.99 4.68 12.10
CA LEU A 175 7.00 3.87 12.78
C LEU A 175 6.38 2.56 13.20
#